data_AF-A0A166K0K7-F1
#
_entry.id   AF-A0A166K0K7-F1
#
_cell.length_a   1.000
_cell.length_b   1.000
_cell.length_c   1.000
_cell.angle_alpha   90.00
_cell.angle_beta   90.00
_cell.angle_gamma   90.00
#
_symmetry.space_group_name_H-M   'P 1'
#
loop_
_entity.id
_entity.type
_entity.pdbx_description
1 polymer ?
#
loop_
_entity_poly.entity_id
_entity_poly.type
_entity_poly.pdbx_seq_one_letter_code
_entity_poly.pdbx_strand_id
1 'polypeptide(L)'
;MMNDNEVISTLEELEAFVLAVESGGMGLNNVAGLALATNNSNGRPFVAVLDDNQQLLLGRWVSSDVFENGKDIVRYGPRKH
;
A
#
# COMPACT_ATOMS: atom_id res chain seq x y z
N MET A 1 -0.52 -7.02 -10.47
CA MET A 1 0.78 -7.73 -10.39
C MET A 1 1.49 -7.22 -9.15
N MET A 2 2.12 -8.07 -8.34
CA MET A 2 2.92 -7.60 -7.20
C MET A 2 4.34 -7.29 -7.68
N ASN A 3 4.89 -6.17 -7.21
CA ASN A 3 6.30 -5.86 -7.47
C ASN A 3 7.16 -6.65 -6.49
N ASP A 4 7.67 -7.80 -6.92
CA ASP A 4 8.45 -8.71 -6.07
C ASP A 4 9.81 -8.15 -5.62
N ASN A 5 10.32 -7.12 -6.30
CA ASN A 5 11.63 -6.53 -6.02
C ASN A 5 11.62 -5.42 -4.95
N GLU A 6 10.45 -4.96 -4.49
CA GLU A 6 10.37 -3.85 -3.55
C GLU A 6 9.48 -4.21 -2.35
N VAL A 7 10.13 -4.35 -1.20
CA VAL A 7 9.48 -4.60 0.09
C VAL A 7 9.52 -3.32 0.89
N ILE A 8 8.37 -2.82 1.32
CA ILE A 8 8.25 -1.71 2.26
C ILE A 8 8.52 -2.27 3.65
N SER A 9 9.67 -1.90 4.21
CA SER A 9 10.18 -2.44 5.46
C SER A 9 9.98 -1.52 6.65
N THR A 10 9.80 -0.21 6.42
CA THR A 10 9.58 0.81 7.45
C THR A 10 8.27 1.61 7.24
N LEU A 11 7.81 2.29 8.30
CA LEU A 11 6.63 3.16 8.23
C LEU A 11 6.87 4.39 7.33
N GLU A 12 8.09 4.91 7.30
CA GLU A 12 8.48 6.03 6.44
C GLU A 12 8.38 5.65 4.95
N GLU A 13 8.81 4.42 4.60
CA GLU A 13 8.65 3.89 3.25
C GLU A 13 7.17 3.68 2.89
N LEU A 14 6.34 3.29 3.85
CA LEU A 14 4.90 3.17 3.66
C LEU A 14 4.26 4.54 3.40
N GLU A 15 4.60 5.56 4.20
CA GLU A 15 4.11 6.93 3.99
C GLU A 15 4.53 7.49 2.64
N ALA A 16 5.79 7.30 2.25
CA ALA A 16 6.29 7.72 0.94
C ALA A 16 5.55 7.00 -0.20
N PHE A 17 5.26 5.70 -0.03
CA PHE A 17 4.47 4.94 -0.99
C PHE A 17 3.04 5.49 -1.11
N VAL A 18 2.34 5.69 0.00
CA VAL A 18 0.98 6.23 0.01
C VAL A 18 0.95 7.61 -0.65
N LEU A 19 1.90 8.50 -0.31
CA LEU A 19 2.00 9.82 -0.92
C LEU A 19 2.25 9.76 -2.44
N ALA A 20 3.07 8.80 -2.89
CA ALA A 20 3.33 8.60 -4.32
C ALA A 20 2.10 8.08 -5.07
N VAL A 21 1.27 7.25 -4.43
CA VAL A 21 -0.03 6.80 -4.96
C VAL A 21 -0.97 8.00 -5.09
N GLU A 22 -1.17 8.75 -4.00
CA GLU A 22 -2.13 9.87 -3.94
C GLU A 22 -1.77 11.03 -4.85
N SER A 23 -0.47 11.31 -5.02
CA SER A 23 0.01 12.35 -5.93
C SER A 23 -0.06 11.96 -7.41
N GLY A 24 -0.50 10.75 -7.73
CA GLY A 24 -0.52 10.23 -9.10
C GLY A 24 0.87 9.90 -9.66
N GLY A 25 1.91 9.94 -8.83
CA GLY A 25 3.31 9.73 -9.22
C GLY A 25 3.61 8.33 -9.78
N MET A 26 2.70 7.37 -9.58
CA MET A 26 2.80 6.03 -10.16
C MET A 26 2.01 5.82 -11.47
N GLY A 27 1.37 6.86 -12.00
CA GLY A 27 0.60 6.76 -13.26
C GLY A 27 -0.60 5.82 -13.18
N LEU A 28 -1.09 5.55 -11.96
CA LEU A 28 -2.26 4.72 -11.71
C LEU A 28 -3.52 5.54 -11.98
N ASN A 29 -4.45 4.98 -12.74
CA ASN A 29 -5.75 5.58 -13.02
C ASN A 29 -6.81 4.99 -12.09
N ASN A 30 -7.78 5.81 -11.67
CA ASN A 30 -8.93 5.40 -10.85
C ASN A 30 -8.55 4.78 -9.50
N VAL A 31 -7.51 5.32 -8.84
CA VAL A 31 -7.21 4.89 -7.47
C VAL A 31 -8.33 5.35 -6.54
N ALA A 32 -9.03 4.40 -5.93
CA ALA A 32 -10.13 4.66 -5.00
C ALA A 32 -9.72 4.48 -3.54
N GLY A 33 -8.66 3.71 -3.27
CA GLY A 33 -8.19 3.51 -1.91
C GLY A 33 -6.98 2.61 -1.77
N LEU A 34 -6.51 2.53 -0.53
CA LEU A 34 -5.38 1.72 -0.11
C LEU A 34 -5.82 0.77 1.02
N ALA A 35 -5.26 -0.43 1.06
CA ALA A 35 -5.53 -1.42 2.10
C ALA A 35 -4.29 -2.25 2.45
N LEU A 36 -4.12 -2.59 3.72
CA LEU A 36 -3.17 -3.63 4.14
C LEU A 36 -3.89 -4.99 4.11
N ALA A 37 -3.29 -5.98 3.46
CA ALA A 37 -3.87 -7.30 3.28
C ALA A 37 -2.84 -8.42 3.43
N THR A 38 -3.33 -9.60 3.81
CA THR A 38 -2.57 -10.87 3.84
C THR A 38 -3.24 -11.95 2.99
N ASN A 39 -4.32 -11.59 2.27
CA ASN A 39 -5.07 -12.53 1.44
C ASN A 39 -4.38 -12.72 0.08
N ASN A 40 -3.31 -13.52 0.10
CA ASN A 40 -2.59 -13.99 -1.08
C ASN A 40 -2.12 -15.43 -0.86
N SER A 41 -1.58 -16.04 -1.92
CA SER A 41 -1.22 -17.46 -1.93
C SER A 41 -0.13 -17.85 -0.92
N ASN A 42 0.64 -16.89 -0.40
CA ASN A 42 1.76 -17.13 0.52
C ASN A 42 1.53 -16.54 1.94
N GLY A 43 0.36 -15.94 2.20
CA GLY A 43 0.02 -15.29 3.47
C GLY A 43 0.86 -14.06 3.81
N ARG A 44 1.72 -13.58 2.90
CA ARG A 44 2.67 -12.51 3.19
C ARG A 44 1.94 -11.16 3.23
N PRO A 45 2.19 -10.28 4.21
CA PRO A 45 1.59 -8.96 4.24
C PRO A 45 1.97 -8.11 3.03
N PHE A 46 1.00 -7.38 2.48
CA PHE A 46 1.22 -6.41 1.42
C PHE A 46 0.27 -5.21 1.55
N VAL A 47 0.66 -4.08 0.98
CA VAL A 47 -0.21 -2.94 0.75
C VAL A 47 -0.79 -3.03 -0.67
N ALA A 48 -2.10 -2.89 -0.77
CA ALA A 48 -2.89 -2.96 -1.98
C ALA A 48 -3.39 -1.57 -2.36
N VAL A 49 -3.19 -1.16 -3.59
CA VAL A 49 -3.85 -0.03 -4.23
C VAL A 49 -5.07 -0.58 -4.99
N LEU A 50 -6.24 -0.05 -4.71
CA LEU A 50 -7.51 -0.53 -5.23
C LEU A 50 -8.15 0.49 -6.17
N ASP A 51 -8.86 -0.01 -7.18
CA ASP A 51 -9.74 0.82 -8.01
C ASP A 51 -11.15 0.95 -7.42
N ASP A 52 -12.01 1.71 -8.10
CA ASP A 52 -13.41 1.93 -7.71
C ASP A 52 -14.24 0.64 -7.58
N ASN A 53 -13.82 -0.45 -8.23
CA ASN A 53 -14.43 -1.78 -8.17
C ASN A 53 -13.74 -2.71 -7.16
N GLN A 54 -12.93 -2.15 -6.26
CA GLN A 54 -12.12 -2.88 -5.28
C GLN A 54 -11.16 -3.89 -5.93
N GLN A 55 -10.77 -3.69 -7.19
CA GLN A 55 -9.80 -4.52 -7.89
C GLN A 55 -8.38 -4.04 -7.59
N LEU A 56 -7.45 -4.99 -7.43
CA LEU A 56 -6.04 -4.69 -7.18
C LEU A 56 -5.39 -4.06 -8.43
N LEU A 57 -5.05 -2.77 -8.33
CA LEU A 57 -4.23 -2.07 -9.33
C LEU A 57 -2.75 -2.38 -9.14
N LEU A 58 -2.26 -2.23 -7.92
CA LEU A 58 -0.85 -2.41 -7.56
C LEU A 58 -0.73 -3.01 -6.15
N GLY A 59 0.18 -3.96 -5.98
CA GLY A 59 0.55 -4.50 -4.67
C GLY A 59 2.04 -4.37 -4.40
N ARG A 60 2.41 -3.91 -3.20
CA ARG A 60 3.79 -3.98 -2.68
C ARG A 60 3.84 -4.76 -1.40
N TRP A 61 4.84 -5.63 -1.32
CA TRP A 61 5.11 -6.40 -0.11
C TRP A 61 5.46 -5.49 1.04
N VAL A 62 5.03 -5.84 2.26
CA VAL A 62 5.40 -5.11 3.48
C VAL A 62 6.00 -6.04 4.54
N SER A 63 6.79 -5.48 5.45
CA SER A 63 7.23 -6.20 6.65
C SER A 63 6.08 -6.40 7.63
N SER A 64 6.22 -7.35 8.57
CA SER A 64 5.22 -7.56 9.62
C SER A 64 5.05 -6.32 10.51
N ASP A 65 6.15 -5.63 10.82
CA ASP A 65 6.13 -4.39 11.60
C ASP A 65 5.28 -3.30 10.92
N VAL A 66 5.49 -3.10 9.61
CA VAL A 66 4.69 -2.16 8.81
C VAL A 66 3.22 -2.61 8.73
N PHE A 67 2.96 -3.90 8.64
CA PHE A 67 1.57 -4.41 8.62
C PHE A 67 0.84 -4.17 9.95
N GLU A 68 1.53 -4.34 11.07
CA GLU A 68 0.96 -4.17 12.41
C GLU A 68 0.76 -2.69 12.74
N ASN A 69 1.74 -1.85 12.43
CA ASN A 69 1.78 -0.44 12.85
C ASN A 69 1.32 0.55 11.77
N GLY A 70 1.30 0.17 10.49
CA GLY A 70 1.00 1.04 9.35
C GLY A 70 -0.49 1.21 9.02
N LYS A 71 -1.40 0.63 9.80
CA LYS A 71 -2.85 0.66 9.55
C LYS A 71 -3.41 2.08 9.55
N ASP A 72 -2.92 2.93 10.45
CA ASP A 72 -3.34 4.33 10.51
C ASP A 72 -2.89 5.13 9.28
N ILE A 73 -1.68 4.88 8.80
CA ILE A 73 -1.13 5.54 7.60
C ILE A 73 -1.98 5.22 6.37
N VAL A 74 -2.34 3.95 6.20
CA VAL A 74 -3.18 3.51 5.07
C VAL A 74 -4.62 4.00 5.20
N ARG A 75 -5.16 4.10 6.42
CA ARG A 75 -6.55 4.50 6.67
C ARG A 75 -6.78 6.00 6.58
N TYR A 76 -5.84 6.80 7.08
CA TYR A 76 -5.98 8.25 7.20
C TYR A 76 -5.13 9.02 6.20
N GLY A 77 -4.30 8.34 5.41
CA GLY A 77 -3.27 8.97 4.61
C GLY A 77 -2.09 9.44 5.47
N PRO A 78 -1.03 10.00 4.85
CA PRO A 78 0.09 10.55 5.58
C PRO A 78 -0.42 11.70 6.48
N ARG A 79 -0.24 11.57 7.79
CA ARG A 79 -0.56 12.62 8.77
C ARG A 79 0.46 13.76 8.63
N LYS A 80 0.39 14.54 7.56
CA LYS A 80 1.06 15.84 7.50
C LYS A 80 0.18 16.87 8.19
N HIS A 81 0.63 17.30 9.37
CA HIS A 81 0.20 18.55 9.99
C HIS A 81 1.19 19.67 9.63
#